data_AF-A0A918E430-F1
#
_entry.id   AF-A0A918E430-F1
#
_cell.length_a   1.000
_cell.length_b   1.000
_cell.length_c   1.000
_cell.angle_alpha   90.00
_cell.angle_beta   90.00
_cell.angle_gamma   90.00
#
_symmetry.space_group_name_H-M   'P 1'
#
loop_
_entity.id
_entity.type
_entity.pdbx_description
1 polymer ?
#
loop_
_entity_poly.entity_id
_entity_poly.type
_entity_poly.pdbx_seq_one_letter_code
_entity_poly.pdbx_strand_id
1 'polypeptide(L)'
;MVLLATTPAARLSCADGTLLDRITGQLAALPISDVQVVTAGGGLGADLRGIAKIARASAESVAVLPADVVAHTEALAMLLEHPAHDTRALVHAGVPDGPTRPPLRSPVRIEGGKIMASGSSFHTVPEANATFAGVLQAGVSDLPTLADIAEELADLADAGRLGPVTPVEAVDLLLVGLVRSGVRVRAAALGELHCDRVTGQDSADSAVRRLADVDEAQVRLDSAVKSNDGFFTTFFVSPWSRHLIRPAAALKLTPNAVTGISVGLAALSAVWFSAGTLGGRLAGAVLLYLSFVLDCLDGQLARYTRGFSPLGAWADGMADRLKEYVVYVGLAYGYVAVQPFPSGNPHGIWFLAAAAMILQSVRHALHYSYTGAIYDAGRVGALWAKPVRSLLEPSDAGRRRVPRQGVLRLAQRLERESVAHWLRKAIVLPIGERMALIAVTTVVFDARVTFLALLGWGSFAALYQLAGRIVRSAE
;
A
#
# COMPACT_ATOMS: atom_id res chain seq x y z
N MET A 1 19.91 0.73 -7.49
CA MET A 1 20.70 1.75 -8.21
C MET A 1 19.83 2.93 -8.65
N VAL A 2 20.37 4.15 -8.62
CA VAL A 2 19.68 5.38 -9.05
C VAL A 2 20.44 6.06 -10.20
N LEU A 3 19.71 6.47 -11.24
CA LEU A 3 20.18 7.24 -12.38
C LEU A 3 19.66 8.66 -12.30
N LEU A 4 20.58 9.61 -12.12
CA LEU A 4 20.31 11.04 -12.14
C LEU A 4 20.47 11.56 -13.57
N ALA A 5 19.35 11.78 -14.25
CA ALA A 5 19.35 12.46 -15.54
C ALA A 5 19.57 13.96 -15.30
N THR A 6 20.74 14.49 -15.63
CA THR A 6 21.02 15.90 -15.37
C THR A 6 20.21 16.79 -16.31
N THR A 7 19.60 17.82 -15.74
CA THR A 7 18.94 18.90 -16.48
C THR A 7 19.71 20.20 -16.23
N PRO A 8 19.51 21.25 -17.04
CA PRO A 8 20.13 22.56 -16.75
C PRO A 8 19.81 23.08 -15.35
N ALA A 9 18.60 22.78 -14.86
CA ALA A 9 18.14 23.15 -13.53
C ALA A 9 18.90 22.45 -12.39
N ALA A 10 19.62 21.35 -12.65
CA ALA A 10 20.46 20.68 -11.65
C ALA A 10 21.51 21.60 -10.99
N ARG A 11 21.92 22.67 -11.69
CA ARG A 11 22.90 23.67 -11.22
C ARG A 11 22.29 24.83 -10.43
N LEU A 12 20.95 24.87 -10.30
CA LEU A 12 20.28 25.92 -9.53
C LEU A 12 20.74 25.85 -8.07
N SER A 13 20.89 27.03 -7.46
CA SER A 13 21.44 27.15 -6.11
C SER A 13 20.40 26.76 -5.06
N CYS A 14 20.86 26.19 -3.96
CA CYS A 14 20.13 25.88 -2.75
C CYS A 14 21.01 26.22 -1.54
N ALA A 15 20.43 26.19 -0.33
CA ALA A 15 21.11 26.59 0.90
C ALA A 15 22.49 25.94 1.09
N ASP A 16 22.62 24.65 0.73
CA ASP A 16 23.84 23.85 0.93
C ASP A 16 24.57 23.45 -0.38
N GLY A 17 24.37 24.21 -1.47
CA GLY A 17 25.04 23.94 -2.76
C GLY A 17 24.09 24.05 -3.95
N THR A 18 24.05 23.02 -4.79
CA THR A 18 23.14 22.93 -5.94
C THR A 18 21.98 21.97 -5.68
N LEU A 19 20.97 21.99 -6.56
CA LEU A 19 19.91 20.95 -6.54
C LEU A 19 20.47 19.54 -6.70
N LEU A 20 21.51 19.37 -7.52
CA LEU A 20 22.21 18.10 -7.67
C LEU A 20 22.87 17.64 -6.36
N ASP A 21 23.52 18.55 -5.64
CA ASP A 21 24.14 18.22 -4.34
C ASP A 21 23.08 17.82 -3.33
N ARG A 22 21.95 18.55 -3.29
CA ARG A 22 20.82 18.26 -2.40
C ARG A 22 20.25 16.86 -2.64
N ILE A 23 19.92 16.53 -3.89
CA ILE A 23 19.31 15.22 -4.20
C ILE A 23 20.31 14.08 -3.96
N THR A 24 21.59 14.30 -4.27
CA THR A 24 22.66 13.33 -3.98
C THR A 24 22.80 13.08 -2.48
N GLY A 25 22.75 14.13 -1.66
CA GLY A 25 22.75 14.03 -0.20
C GLY A 25 21.53 13.28 0.36
N GLN A 26 20.33 13.51 -0.19
CA GLN A 26 19.14 12.75 0.19
C GLN A 26 19.28 11.27 -0.16
N LEU A 27 19.74 10.99 -1.38
CA LEU A 27 19.93 9.62 -1.87
C LEU A 27 20.95 8.85 -1.01
N ALA A 28 22.01 9.51 -0.52
CA ALA A 28 23.00 8.89 0.37
C ALA A 28 22.42 8.48 1.74
N ALA A 29 21.31 9.08 2.17
CA ALA A 29 20.61 8.71 3.40
C ALA A 29 19.64 7.53 3.22
N LEU A 30 19.37 7.12 1.97
CA LEU A 30 18.52 5.98 1.62
C LEU A 30 19.37 4.73 1.39
N PRO A 31 18.82 3.52 1.58
CA PRO A 31 19.53 2.25 1.39
C PRO A 31 19.67 1.92 -0.10
N ILE A 32 20.37 2.76 -0.85
CA ILE A 32 20.67 2.58 -2.27
C ILE A 32 22.08 2.05 -2.46
N SER A 33 22.23 1.15 -3.42
CA SER A 33 23.49 0.47 -3.73
C SER A 33 24.48 1.33 -4.51
N ASP A 34 24.00 2.17 -5.43
CA ASP A 34 24.82 3.01 -6.30
C ASP A 34 24.00 4.19 -6.85
N VAL A 35 24.68 5.31 -7.12
CA VAL A 35 24.14 6.52 -7.76
C VAL A 35 25.02 6.88 -8.94
N GLN A 36 24.45 6.84 -10.14
CA GLN A 36 25.14 7.27 -11.36
C GLN A 36 24.51 8.55 -11.89
N VAL A 37 25.36 9.55 -12.11
CA VAL A 37 24.95 10.83 -12.68
C VAL A 37 25.21 10.79 -14.19
N VAL A 38 24.15 10.89 -14.98
CA VAL A 38 24.23 10.99 -16.44
C VAL A 38 24.34 12.46 -16.80
N THR A 39 25.54 12.89 -17.20
CA THR A 39 25.81 14.28 -17.61
C THR A 39 25.17 14.59 -18.97
N ALA A 40 24.34 15.62 -19.02
CA ALA A 40 23.66 16.11 -20.21
C ALA A 40 24.70 16.72 -21.16
N GLY A 41 25.16 15.92 -22.11
CA GLY A 41 26.16 16.33 -23.10
C GLY A 41 25.82 15.93 -24.53
N GLY A 42 24.99 14.90 -24.72
CA GLY A 42 24.70 14.33 -26.04
C GLY A 42 23.26 14.50 -26.54
N GLY A 43 22.40 15.20 -25.79
CA GLY A 43 20.97 15.36 -26.11
C GLY A 43 20.12 14.15 -25.69
N LEU A 44 18.81 14.24 -25.94
CA LEU A 44 17.80 13.27 -25.48
C LEU A 44 18.13 11.82 -25.89
N GLY A 45 18.53 11.59 -27.15
CA GLY A 45 18.87 10.25 -27.64
C GLY A 45 20.09 9.65 -26.94
N ALA A 46 21.11 10.45 -26.64
CA ALA A 46 22.28 9.97 -25.90
C ALA A 46 21.93 9.62 -24.44
N ASP A 47 21.12 10.45 -23.78
CA ASP A 47 20.69 10.21 -22.39
C ASP A 47 19.88 8.90 -22.30
N LEU A 48 18.95 8.69 -23.23
CA LEU A 48 18.14 7.47 -23.31
C LEU A 48 18.99 6.22 -23.59
N ARG A 49 19.98 6.27 -24.50
CA ARG A 49 20.91 5.15 -24.71
C ARG A 49 21.79 4.88 -23.48
N GLY A 50 22.17 5.92 -22.75
CA GLY A 50 22.85 5.79 -21.46
C GLY A 50 22.01 5.00 -20.46
N ILE A 51 20.73 5.37 -20.32
CA ILE A 51 19.76 4.64 -19.49
C ILE A 51 19.61 3.19 -19.95
N ALA A 52 19.48 2.93 -21.26
CA ALA A 52 19.37 1.59 -21.82
C ALA A 52 20.58 0.70 -21.46
N LYS A 53 21.79 1.23 -21.64
CA LYS A 53 23.04 0.53 -21.31
C LYS A 53 23.07 0.12 -19.84
N ILE A 54 22.68 1.02 -18.95
CA ILE A 54 22.70 0.77 -17.51
C ILE A 54 21.60 -0.21 -17.11
N ALA A 55 20.40 -0.08 -17.67
CA ALA A 55 19.31 -1.03 -17.43
C ALA A 55 19.68 -2.46 -17.83
N ARG A 56 20.42 -2.66 -18.94
CA ARG A 56 20.90 -4.00 -19.36
C ARG A 56 22.00 -4.57 -18.47
N ALA A 57 22.86 -3.69 -17.93
CA ALA A 57 23.97 -4.12 -17.10
C ALA A 57 23.58 -4.37 -15.63
N SER A 58 22.41 -3.88 -15.21
CA SER A 58 22.00 -3.97 -13.80
C SER A 58 21.36 -5.31 -13.45
N ALA A 59 21.72 -5.83 -12.29
CA ALA A 59 21.08 -7.00 -11.67
C ALA A 59 20.06 -6.61 -10.59
N GLU A 60 19.89 -5.31 -10.31
CA GLU A 60 19.02 -4.77 -9.27
C GLU A 60 18.02 -3.77 -9.87
N SER A 61 16.94 -3.44 -9.15
CA SER A 61 16.00 -2.43 -9.63
C SER A 61 16.70 -1.08 -9.87
N VAL A 62 16.29 -0.42 -10.96
CA VAL A 62 16.86 0.86 -11.39
C VAL A 62 15.82 1.94 -11.23
N ALA A 63 16.13 2.97 -10.44
CA ALA A 63 15.34 4.19 -10.38
C ALA A 63 15.95 5.25 -11.29
N VAL A 64 15.11 5.92 -12.08
CA VAL A 64 15.49 7.03 -12.94
C VAL A 64 14.74 8.26 -12.45
N LEU A 65 15.48 9.30 -12.09
CA LEU A 65 14.92 10.57 -11.67
C LEU A 65 15.75 11.73 -12.20
N PRO A 66 15.11 12.82 -12.67
CA PRO A 66 15.82 13.97 -13.16
C PRO A 66 16.36 14.80 -11.99
N ALA A 67 17.51 15.45 -12.21
CA ALA A 67 18.18 16.22 -11.17
C ALA A 67 17.52 17.59 -10.89
N ASP A 68 16.40 17.90 -11.54
CA ASP A 68 15.54 19.06 -11.25
C ASP A 68 14.39 18.74 -10.28
N VAL A 69 14.41 17.59 -9.63
CA VAL A 69 13.42 17.22 -8.62
C VAL A 69 13.76 17.86 -7.27
N VAL A 70 12.78 18.56 -6.71
CA VAL A 70 12.74 19.03 -5.32
C VAL A 70 11.67 18.22 -4.60
N ALA A 71 12.10 17.28 -3.76
CA ALA A 71 11.19 16.37 -3.07
C ALA A 71 11.54 16.20 -1.59
N HIS A 72 10.52 15.82 -0.82
CA HIS A 72 10.71 15.23 0.49
C HIS A 72 11.49 13.92 0.38
N THR A 73 12.32 13.64 1.38
CA THR A 73 13.10 12.39 1.41
C THR A 73 12.17 11.18 1.52
N GLU A 74 11.12 11.29 2.33
CA GLU A 74 10.06 10.31 2.47
C GLU A 74 9.38 9.98 1.13
N ALA A 75 9.16 10.97 0.27
CA ALA A 75 8.53 10.75 -1.04
C ALA A 75 9.39 9.84 -1.94
N LEU A 76 10.70 10.02 -1.92
CA LEU A 76 11.64 9.14 -2.63
C LEU A 76 11.69 7.75 -1.98
N ALA A 77 11.72 7.69 -0.64
CA ALA A 77 11.77 6.44 0.11
C ALA A 77 10.54 5.54 -0.11
N MET A 78 9.36 6.12 -0.34
CA MET A 78 8.14 5.36 -0.69
C MET A 78 8.28 4.46 -1.92
N LEU A 79 9.20 4.81 -2.82
CA LEU A 79 9.50 4.07 -4.03
C LEU A 79 10.80 3.26 -3.84
N LEU A 80 11.89 3.93 -3.47
CA LEU A 80 13.23 3.35 -3.38
C LEU A 80 13.41 2.28 -2.28
N GLU A 81 12.73 2.44 -1.13
CA GLU A 81 12.80 1.48 -0.02
C GLU A 81 11.66 0.45 -0.04
N HIS A 82 10.81 0.46 -1.07
CA HIS A 82 9.67 -0.44 -1.10
C HIS A 82 10.14 -1.90 -1.31
N PRO A 83 9.84 -2.85 -0.40
CA PRO A 83 10.43 -4.21 -0.44
C PRO A 83 10.09 -5.05 -1.67
N ALA A 84 8.99 -4.72 -2.36
CA ALA A 84 8.64 -5.37 -3.63
C ALA A 84 9.61 -5.05 -4.78
N HIS A 85 10.31 -3.92 -4.74
CA HIS A 85 11.20 -3.43 -5.82
C HIS A 85 10.62 -3.61 -7.25
N ASP A 86 9.30 -3.50 -7.40
CA ASP A 86 8.61 -3.62 -8.68
C ASP A 86 8.59 -2.28 -9.42
N THR A 87 8.04 -2.28 -10.63
CA THR A 87 7.99 -1.05 -11.44
C THR A 87 6.93 -0.08 -10.92
N ARG A 88 7.36 1.11 -10.50
CA ARG A 88 6.51 2.13 -9.85
C ARG A 88 6.88 3.54 -10.28
N ALA A 89 5.94 4.45 -10.19
CA ALA A 89 6.15 5.87 -10.48
C ALA A 89 5.46 6.74 -9.44
N LEU A 90 6.15 7.81 -9.00
CA LEU A 90 5.56 8.82 -8.11
C LEU A 90 4.55 9.68 -8.86
N VAL A 91 3.39 9.89 -8.25
CA VAL A 91 2.28 10.65 -8.85
C VAL A 91 1.63 11.59 -7.85
N HIS A 92 1.19 12.74 -8.35
CA HIS A 92 0.26 13.61 -7.64
C HIS A 92 -1.17 13.20 -7.98
N ALA A 93 -2.01 13.10 -6.96
CA ALA A 93 -3.44 12.87 -7.15
C ALA A 93 -4.11 14.14 -7.70
N GLY A 94 -5.01 13.96 -8.66
CA GLY A 94 -5.70 15.06 -9.32
C GLY A 94 -4.92 15.66 -10.49
N VAL A 95 -5.64 16.29 -11.41
CA VAL A 95 -5.06 17.14 -12.45
C VAL A 95 -5.23 18.57 -11.96
N PRO A 96 -4.19 19.42 -11.99
CA PRO A 96 -4.31 20.82 -11.58
C PRO A 96 -5.44 21.51 -12.35
N ASP A 97 -6.39 22.10 -11.63
CA ASP A 97 -7.46 22.92 -12.23
C ASP A 97 -6.89 24.30 -12.57
N GLY A 98 -6.88 24.67 -13.86
CA GLY A 98 -6.46 26.00 -14.31
C GLY A 98 -5.92 26.03 -15.74
N PRO A 99 -5.87 27.21 -16.39
CA PRO A 99 -5.38 27.37 -17.77
C PRO A 99 -3.86 27.16 -17.90
N THR A 100 -3.10 27.28 -16.81
CA THR A 100 -1.65 27.13 -16.77
C THR A 100 -1.28 25.89 -15.95
N ARG A 101 -1.01 24.79 -16.65
CA ARG A 101 -0.46 23.59 -16.04
C ARG A 101 0.94 23.90 -15.51
N PRO A 102 1.29 23.53 -14.26
CA PRO A 102 2.67 23.67 -13.80
C PRO A 102 3.61 22.94 -14.77
N PRO A 103 4.77 23.53 -15.12
CA PRO A 103 5.69 22.91 -16.05
C PRO A 103 6.09 21.51 -15.56
N LEU A 104 6.35 20.59 -16.49
CA LEU A 104 6.88 19.24 -16.22
C LEU A 104 5.97 18.33 -15.35
N ARG A 105 4.65 18.55 -15.39
CA ARG A 105 3.66 17.67 -14.74
C ARG A 105 2.90 16.83 -15.75
N SER A 106 3.52 15.82 -16.36
CA SER A 106 2.90 15.00 -17.41
C SER A 106 1.61 14.29 -16.94
N PRO A 107 0.54 14.25 -17.77
CA PRO A 107 -0.74 13.68 -17.36
C PRO A 107 -0.65 12.16 -17.27
N VAL A 108 -1.29 11.58 -16.26
CA VAL A 108 -1.45 10.13 -16.17
C VAL A 108 -2.90 9.78 -15.85
N ARG A 109 -3.34 8.61 -16.35
CA ARG A 109 -4.62 8.01 -15.96
C ARG A 109 -4.34 6.81 -15.08
N ILE A 110 -4.85 6.83 -13.86
CA ILE A 110 -4.68 5.79 -12.86
C ILE A 110 -6.00 5.04 -12.68
N GLU A 111 -5.95 3.71 -12.75
CA GLU A 111 -7.08 2.83 -12.42
C GLU A 111 -6.59 1.69 -11.53
N GLY A 112 -7.28 1.42 -10.42
CA GLY A 112 -6.91 0.34 -9.49
C GLY A 112 -5.48 0.45 -8.94
N GLY A 113 -4.96 1.67 -8.76
CA GLY A 113 -3.59 1.91 -8.27
C GLY A 113 -2.49 1.66 -9.31
N LYS A 114 -2.84 1.51 -10.60
CA LYS A 114 -1.92 1.29 -11.71
C LYS A 114 -2.01 2.43 -12.71
N ILE A 115 -0.89 2.79 -13.33
CA ILE A 115 -0.86 3.76 -14.42
C ILE A 115 -1.31 3.06 -15.71
N MET A 116 -2.45 3.49 -16.23
CA MET A 116 -3.08 2.92 -17.43
C MET A 116 -2.70 3.67 -18.70
N ALA A 117 -2.39 4.96 -18.57
CA ALA A 117 -1.93 5.85 -19.63
C ALA A 117 -0.98 6.88 -19.03
N SER A 118 0.05 7.25 -19.78
CA SER A 118 1.01 8.30 -19.43
C SER A 118 1.21 9.23 -20.62
N GLY A 119 1.46 10.50 -20.33
CA GLY A 119 1.65 11.54 -21.33
C GLY A 119 3.06 12.10 -21.35
N SER A 120 3.30 12.91 -22.38
CA SER A 120 4.43 13.81 -22.55
C SER A 120 3.96 14.99 -23.41
N SER A 121 4.85 15.88 -23.84
CA SER A 121 4.54 16.93 -24.82
C SER A 121 4.05 16.39 -26.17
N PHE A 122 4.40 15.16 -26.53
CA PHE A 122 3.91 14.45 -27.72
C PHE A 122 2.69 13.55 -27.44
N HIS A 123 2.62 12.97 -26.24
CA HIS A 123 1.60 11.98 -25.88
C HIS A 123 0.48 12.58 -25.05
N THR A 124 -0.73 12.61 -25.61
CA THR A 124 -1.93 13.08 -24.91
C THR A 124 -2.63 11.95 -24.18
N VAL A 125 -3.09 12.24 -22.95
CA VAL A 125 -3.85 11.30 -22.12
C VAL A 125 -5.24 11.85 -21.87
N PRO A 126 -6.24 11.43 -22.67
CA PRO A 126 -7.63 11.73 -22.38
C PRO A 126 -8.05 11.17 -21.00
N GLU A 127 -8.88 11.94 -20.28
CA GLU A 127 -9.41 11.56 -18.96
C GLU A 127 -8.31 11.34 -17.89
N ALA A 128 -7.18 12.04 -18.01
CA ALA A 128 -6.17 12.06 -16.96
C ALA A 128 -6.78 12.42 -15.61
N ASN A 129 -6.36 11.75 -14.55
CA ASN A 129 -6.86 11.93 -13.19
C ASN A 129 -5.74 12.17 -12.16
N ALA A 130 -4.49 12.25 -12.64
CA ALA A 130 -3.29 12.47 -11.85
C ALA A 130 -2.17 13.02 -12.75
N THR A 131 -1.04 13.41 -12.14
CA THR A 131 0.17 13.83 -12.88
C THR A 131 1.41 13.11 -12.39
N PHE A 132 2.29 12.71 -13.30
CA PHE A 132 3.59 12.13 -12.99
C PHE A 132 4.50 13.17 -12.30
N ALA A 133 5.25 12.73 -11.29
CA ALA A 133 6.14 13.58 -10.49
C ALA A 133 7.61 13.51 -10.96
N GLY A 134 7.92 12.73 -12.00
CA GLY A 134 9.27 12.64 -12.58
C GLY A 134 10.16 11.53 -12.00
N VAL A 135 9.70 10.77 -11.00
CA VAL A 135 10.49 9.69 -10.38
C VAL A 135 9.90 8.33 -10.76
N LEU A 136 10.69 7.52 -11.45
CA LEU A 136 10.33 6.20 -11.96
C LEU A 136 11.30 5.16 -11.41
N GLN A 137 10.82 4.01 -10.95
CA GLN A 137 11.63 2.82 -10.70
C GLN A 137 11.14 1.70 -11.61
N ALA A 138 12.08 1.03 -12.24
CA ALA A 138 11.87 -0.22 -12.95
C ALA A 138 12.36 -1.39 -12.08
N GLY A 139 11.48 -2.35 -11.87
CA GLY A 139 11.85 -3.60 -11.21
C GLY A 139 12.70 -4.47 -12.11
N VAL A 140 13.45 -5.40 -11.51
CA VAL A 140 14.42 -6.27 -12.21
C VAL A 140 13.79 -7.01 -13.41
N SER A 141 12.55 -7.47 -13.27
CA SER A 141 11.83 -8.18 -14.33
C SER A 141 11.55 -7.35 -15.58
N ASP A 142 11.51 -6.02 -15.42
CA ASP A 142 11.09 -5.09 -16.47
C ASP A 142 12.29 -4.30 -17.05
N LEU A 143 13.51 -4.53 -16.54
CA LEU A 143 14.73 -3.87 -17.02
C LEU A 143 15.05 -4.16 -18.49
N PRO A 144 14.90 -5.38 -19.02
CA PRO A 144 15.11 -5.63 -20.44
C PRO A 144 14.15 -4.80 -21.30
N THR A 145 12.87 -4.79 -20.92
CA THR A 145 11.85 -3.98 -21.61
C THR A 145 12.13 -2.49 -21.50
N LEU A 146 12.56 -1.99 -20.34
CA LEU A 146 12.97 -0.60 -20.16
C LEU A 146 14.12 -0.24 -21.10
N ALA A 147 15.12 -1.11 -21.24
CA ALA A 147 16.28 -0.86 -22.08
C ALA A 147 15.89 -0.77 -23.56
N ASP A 148 15.07 -1.71 -24.04
CA ASP A 148 14.62 -1.72 -25.44
C ASP A 148 13.75 -0.50 -25.77
N ILE A 149 12.86 -0.11 -24.84
CA ILE A 149 12.08 1.13 -24.93
C ILE A 149 12.99 2.35 -25.00
N ALA A 150 14.01 2.41 -24.16
CA ALA A 150 14.92 3.54 -24.11
C ALA A 150 15.72 3.67 -25.42
N GLU A 151 16.15 2.57 -26.03
CA GLU A 151 16.79 2.61 -27.36
C GLU A 151 15.83 3.02 -28.47
N GLU A 152 14.62 2.46 -28.51
CA GLU A 152 13.62 2.84 -29.52
C GLU A 152 13.28 4.33 -29.41
N LEU A 153 13.07 4.84 -28.19
CA LEU A 153 12.83 6.27 -27.96
C LEU A 153 14.03 7.13 -28.38
N ALA A 154 15.26 6.65 -28.18
CA ALA A 154 16.46 7.37 -28.59
C ALA A 154 16.53 7.52 -30.12
N ASP A 155 16.26 6.43 -30.84
CA ASP A 155 16.26 6.44 -32.30
C ASP A 155 15.13 7.30 -32.87
N LEU A 156 13.94 7.27 -32.24
CA LEU A 156 12.82 8.14 -32.61
C LEU A 156 13.09 9.62 -32.31
N ALA A 157 13.79 9.93 -31.21
CA ALA A 157 14.19 11.29 -30.86
C ALA A 157 15.22 11.84 -31.86
N ASP A 158 16.26 11.07 -32.18
CA ASP A 158 17.30 11.48 -33.13
C ASP A 158 16.75 11.64 -34.55
N ALA A 159 15.75 10.83 -34.92
CA ALA A 159 15.04 10.96 -36.19
C ALA A 159 14.01 12.11 -36.20
N GLY A 160 13.82 12.85 -35.10
CA GLY A 160 12.87 13.96 -35.00
C GLY A 160 11.40 13.53 -35.08
N ARG A 161 11.08 12.27 -34.75
CA ARG A 161 9.74 11.68 -34.91
C ARG A 161 8.83 11.85 -33.69
N LEU A 162 9.37 12.32 -32.56
CA LEU A 162 8.65 12.52 -31.30
C LEU A 162 8.14 13.96 -31.11
N GLY A 163 8.02 14.76 -32.18
CA GLY A 163 7.49 16.12 -32.08
C GLY A 163 8.33 17.06 -31.18
N PRO A 164 7.72 17.94 -30.36
CA PRO A 164 8.42 19.00 -29.63
C PRO A 164 9.09 18.53 -28.32
N VAL A 165 9.37 17.23 -28.18
CA VAL A 165 9.91 16.67 -26.94
C VAL A 165 11.31 17.19 -26.66
N THR A 166 11.57 17.55 -25.40
CA THR A 166 12.86 18.05 -24.94
C THR A 166 13.61 17.00 -24.11
N PRO A 167 14.95 17.11 -23.94
CA PRO A 167 15.73 16.22 -23.06
C PRO A 167 15.20 16.15 -21.62
N VAL A 168 14.53 17.20 -21.15
CA VAL A 168 13.93 17.31 -19.82
C VAL A 168 12.79 16.29 -19.62
N GLU A 169 12.20 15.76 -20.70
CA GLU A 169 11.10 14.78 -20.67
C GLU A 169 11.57 13.33 -20.84
N ALA A 170 12.88 13.05 -20.74
CA ALA A 170 13.40 11.69 -20.92
C ALA A 170 12.69 10.66 -20.02
N VAL A 171 12.51 10.98 -18.73
CA VAL A 171 11.86 10.07 -17.77
C VAL A 171 10.36 9.95 -18.04
N ASP A 172 9.71 11.02 -18.48
CA ASP A 172 8.31 11.03 -18.90
C ASP A 172 8.09 10.07 -20.09
N LEU A 173 8.99 10.11 -21.07
CA LEU A 173 8.96 9.19 -22.23
C LEU A 173 9.18 7.73 -21.83
N LEU A 174 10.10 7.45 -20.90
CA LEU A 174 10.29 6.08 -20.39
C LEU A 174 9.00 5.54 -19.75
N LEU A 175 8.31 6.37 -18.96
CA LEU A 175 7.03 5.98 -18.36
C LEU A 175 5.97 5.73 -19.45
N VAL A 176 5.89 6.58 -20.48
CA VAL A 176 5.01 6.35 -21.64
C VAL A 176 5.31 5.00 -22.28
N GLY A 177 6.59 4.73 -22.58
CA GLY A 177 6.99 3.49 -23.23
C GLY A 177 6.66 2.25 -22.41
N LEU A 178 6.93 2.27 -21.10
CA LEU A 178 6.60 1.16 -20.20
C LEU A 178 5.09 0.88 -20.16
N VAL A 179 4.28 1.94 -20.04
CA VAL A 179 2.81 1.78 -19.97
C VAL A 179 2.24 1.24 -21.29
N ARG A 180 2.83 1.63 -22.43
CA ARG A 180 2.42 1.22 -23.78
C ARG A 180 2.92 -0.15 -24.22
N SER A 181 4.08 -0.58 -23.71
CA SER A 181 4.57 -1.95 -23.88
C SER A 181 3.81 -2.96 -23.00
N GLY A 182 2.94 -2.48 -22.11
CA GLY A 182 2.09 -3.31 -21.26
C GLY A 182 2.68 -3.58 -19.86
N VAL A 183 3.83 -2.98 -19.52
CA VAL A 183 4.42 -3.09 -18.19
C VAL A 183 3.46 -2.56 -17.13
N ARG A 184 3.36 -3.28 -16.01
CA ARG A 184 2.46 -2.94 -14.90
C ARG A 184 3.11 -1.93 -13.97
N VAL A 185 3.05 -0.65 -14.35
CA VAL A 185 3.55 0.44 -13.51
C VAL A 185 2.56 0.76 -12.40
N ARG A 186 2.94 0.56 -11.13
CA ARG A 186 2.12 0.99 -9.99
C ARG A 186 2.26 2.48 -9.74
N ALA A 187 1.15 3.12 -9.39
CA ALA A 187 1.14 4.51 -8.98
C ALA A 187 1.45 4.61 -7.47
N ALA A 188 2.52 5.31 -7.12
CA ALA A 188 2.86 5.68 -5.75
C ALA A 188 2.38 7.12 -5.50
N ALA A 189 1.22 7.24 -4.87
CA ALA A 189 0.59 8.54 -4.63
C ALA A 189 1.26 9.28 -3.47
N LEU A 190 1.66 10.53 -3.70
CA LEU A 190 2.40 11.35 -2.73
C LEU A 190 1.59 11.75 -1.50
N GLY A 191 0.26 11.82 -1.61
CA GLY A 191 -0.59 12.30 -0.52
C GLY A 191 -0.27 13.75 -0.19
N GLU A 192 0.13 14.02 1.06
CA GLU A 192 0.52 15.34 1.55
C GLU A 192 1.98 15.71 1.20
N LEU A 193 2.80 14.73 0.79
CA LEU A 193 4.19 14.98 0.42
C LEU A 193 4.30 15.75 -0.90
N HIS A 194 5.32 16.61 -0.97
CA HIS A 194 5.72 17.32 -2.19
C HIS A 194 6.88 16.63 -2.93
N CYS A 195 6.79 16.64 -4.26
CA CYS A 195 7.83 16.20 -5.18
C CYS A 195 7.67 16.98 -6.49
N ASP A 196 8.33 18.12 -6.61
CA ASP A 196 8.16 19.05 -7.73
C ASP A 196 9.37 19.03 -8.68
N ARG A 197 9.10 19.05 -9.98
CA ARG A 197 10.10 19.33 -11.04
C ARG A 197 10.23 20.85 -11.19
N VAL A 198 11.44 21.39 -11.21
CA VAL A 198 11.68 22.84 -11.28
C VAL A 198 12.46 23.25 -12.53
N THR A 199 12.20 24.44 -13.06
CA THR A 199 12.83 24.93 -14.30
C THR A 199 13.70 26.16 -14.11
N GLY A 200 13.54 26.90 -13.01
CA GLY A 200 14.30 28.11 -12.70
C GLY A 200 14.38 28.41 -11.19
N GLN A 201 15.22 29.38 -10.82
CA GLN A 201 15.55 29.65 -9.41
C GLN A 201 14.32 29.97 -8.55
N ASP A 202 13.41 30.84 -9.02
CA ASP A 202 12.19 31.19 -8.28
C ASP A 202 11.30 29.97 -7.98
N SER A 203 11.21 29.05 -8.96
CA SER A 203 10.46 27.80 -8.79
C SER A 203 11.16 26.81 -7.85
N ALA A 204 12.50 26.79 -7.85
CA ALA A 204 13.30 25.99 -6.92
C ALA A 204 13.14 26.49 -5.49
N ASP A 205 13.31 27.80 -5.25
CA ASP A 205 13.13 28.42 -3.94
C ASP A 205 11.72 28.19 -3.39
N SER A 206 10.71 28.32 -4.25
CA SER A 206 9.32 28.07 -3.87
C SER A 206 9.05 26.60 -3.53
N ALA A 207 9.62 25.67 -4.31
CA ALA A 207 9.50 24.24 -4.04
C ALA A 207 10.20 23.86 -2.73
N VAL A 208 11.40 24.39 -2.48
CA VAL A 208 12.15 24.16 -1.24
C VAL A 208 11.39 24.71 -0.03
N ARG A 209 10.82 25.92 -0.11
CA ARG A 209 9.99 26.47 0.97
C ARG A 209 8.79 25.58 1.30
N ARG A 210 8.10 25.04 0.27
CA ARG A 210 6.97 24.12 0.48
C ARG A 210 7.34 22.86 1.23
N LEU A 211 8.60 22.40 1.15
CA LEU A 211 9.03 21.23 1.92
C LEU A 211 8.98 21.47 3.44
N ALA A 212 9.07 22.73 3.89
CA ALA A 212 8.97 23.06 5.31
C ALA A 212 7.52 23.05 5.83
N ASP A 213 6.52 23.05 4.94
CA ASP A 213 5.10 23.08 5.30
C ASP A 213 4.59 21.72 5.80
N VAL A 214 5.34 20.63 5.55
CA VAL A 214 4.92 19.26 5.81
C VAL A 214 5.94 18.54 6.69
N ASP A 215 5.49 17.98 7.82
CA ASP A 215 6.31 17.11 8.66
C ASP A 215 6.37 15.70 8.06
N GLU A 216 7.47 15.37 7.36
CA GLU A 216 7.70 14.04 6.77
C GLU A 216 7.56 12.90 7.79
N ALA A 217 8.03 13.10 9.03
CA ALA A 217 8.00 12.08 10.07
C ALA A 217 6.57 11.85 10.58
N GLN A 218 5.72 12.87 10.53
CA GLN A 218 4.30 12.76 10.84
C GLN A 218 3.54 12.07 9.70
N VAL A 219 3.81 12.42 8.44
CA VAL A 219 3.19 11.75 7.27
C VAL A 219 3.58 10.27 7.20
N ARG A 220 4.84 9.93 7.50
CA ARG A 220 5.31 8.54 7.61
C ARG A 220 4.58 7.78 8.72
N LEU A 221 4.31 8.44 9.85
CA LEU A 221 3.56 7.83 10.95
C LEU A 221 2.08 7.60 10.58
N ASP A 222 1.44 8.57 9.93
CA ASP A 222 0.03 8.48 9.57
C ASP A 222 -0.22 7.46 8.46
N SER A 223 0.69 7.37 7.48
CA SER A 223 0.65 6.34 6.43
C SER A 223 0.93 4.91 6.97
N ALA A 224 1.57 4.80 8.13
CA ALA A 224 1.79 3.53 8.81
C ALA A 224 0.50 2.95 9.43
N VAL A 225 -0.56 3.74 9.59
CA VAL A 225 -1.89 3.26 10.05
C VAL A 225 -2.80 3.01 8.84
N LYS A 226 -3.61 1.94 8.88
CA LYS A 226 -4.32 1.50 7.68
C LYS A 226 -5.60 2.31 7.57
N SER A 227 -5.78 2.97 6.44
CA SER A 227 -6.96 3.82 6.18
C SER A 227 -8.27 3.03 6.02
N ASN A 228 -8.20 1.71 5.83
CA ASN A 228 -9.36 0.85 5.58
C ASN A 228 -9.49 -0.30 6.59
N ASP A 229 -9.29 0.00 7.88
CA ASP A 229 -9.49 -0.96 8.97
C ASP A 229 -10.97 -1.20 9.30
N GLY A 230 -11.22 -2.25 10.10
CA GLY A 230 -12.54 -2.53 10.70
C GLY A 230 -12.92 -1.45 11.70
N PHE A 231 -14.22 -1.35 11.99
CA PHE A 231 -14.77 -0.39 12.95
C PHE A 231 -14.02 -0.46 14.30
N PHE A 232 -13.86 -1.66 14.86
CA PHE A 232 -13.25 -1.78 16.19
C PHE A 232 -11.79 -1.32 16.19
N THR A 233 -11.00 -1.74 15.20
CA THR A 233 -9.60 -1.33 15.06
C THR A 233 -9.50 0.18 14.89
N THR A 234 -10.31 0.79 14.01
CA THR A 234 -10.25 2.23 13.74
C THR A 234 -10.57 3.09 14.97
N PHE A 235 -11.56 2.73 15.77
CA PHE A 235 -12.02 3.59 16.89
C PHE A 235 -11.44 3.21 18.24
N PHE A 236 -11.05 1.95 18.46
CA PHE A 236 -10.62 1.46 19.79
C PHE A 236 -9.16 1.02 19.84
N VAL A 237 -8.44 0.93 18.72
CA VAL A 237 -7.04 0.47 18.69
C VAL A 237 -6.13 1.52 18.06
N SER A 238 -6.37 1.85 16.78
CA SER A 238 -5.54 2.77 15.99
C SER A 238 -5.32 4.16 16.62
N PRO A 239 -6.29 4.78 17.35
CA PRO A 239 -6.08 6.11 17.90
C PRO A 239 -4.92 6.20 18.89
N TRP A 240 -4.61 5.10 19.59
CA TRP A 240 -3.54 5.09 20.59
C TRP A 240 -2.40 4.14 20.25
N SER A 241 -2.63 3.07 19.47
CA SER A 241 -1.55 2.18 19.02
C SER A 241 -0.50 2.93 18.19
N ARG A 242 -0.91 3.99 17.47
CA ARG A 242 -0.02 4.89 16.73
C ARG A 242 1.10 5.48 17.60
N HIS A 243 0.83 5.71 18.88
CA HIS A 243 1.82 6.26 19.81
C HIS A 243 2.89 5.23 20.21
N LEU A 244 2.62 3.94 20.02
CA LEU A 244 3.56 2.85 20.31
C LEU A 244 4.55 2.60 19.17
N ILE A 245 4.28 3.10 17.95
CA ILE A 245 5.13 2.88 16.77
C ILE A 245 6.54 3.45 16.98
N ARG A 246 6.65 4.73 17.37
CA ARG A 246 7.95 5.40 17.59
C ARG A 246 8.77 4.75 18.72
N PRO A 247 8.20 4.49 19.92
CA PRO A 247 8.90 3.74 20.96
C PRO A 247 9.35 2.34 20.51
N ALA A 248 8.50 1.59 19.82
CA ALA A 248 8.85 0.25 19.34
C ALA A 248 10.02 0.30 18.33
N ALA A 249 10.00 1.27 17.41
CA ALA A 249 11.09 1.51 16.48
C ALA A 249 12.38 1.95 17.19
N ALA A 250 12.29 2.82 18.20
CA ALA A 250 13.44 3.26 19.00
C ALA A 250 14.07 2.11 19.80
N LEU A 251 13.25 1.17 20.28
CA LEU A 251 13.69 -0.08 20.93
C LEU A 251 14.21 -1.13 19.93
N LYS A 252 14.21 -0.83 18.62
CA LYS A 252 14.63 -1.75 17.54
C LYS A 252 13.87 -3.07 17.56
N LEU A 253 12.61 -3.06 18.01
CA LEU A 253 11.75 -4.23 17.90
C LEU A 253 11.47 -4.54 16.43
N THR A 254 11.61 -5.80 16.05
CA THR A 254 11.21 -6.24 14.70
C THR A 254 9.70 -6.51 14.68
N PRO A 255 9.01 -6.34 13.54
CA PRO A 255 7.59 -6.68 13.41
C PRO A 255 7.31 -8.11 13.90
N ASN A 256 8.12 -9.09 13.46
CA ASN A 256 7.97 -10.49 13.89
C ASN A 256 8.13 -10.69 15.41
N ALA A 257 8.98 -9.91 16.08
CA ALA A 257 9.09 -9.97 17.54
C ALA A 257 7.81 -9.46 18.22
N VAL A 258 7.23 -8.36 17.70
CA VAL A 258 5.94 -7.84 18.19
C VAL A 258 4.82 -8.86 17.95
N THR A 259 4.77 -9.51 16.79
CA THR A 259 3.85 -10.62 16.50
C THR A 259 4.01 -11.74 17.52
N GLY A 260 5.25 -12.17 17.81
CA GLY A 260 5.53 -13.20 18.81
C GLY A 260 5.05 -12.86 20.22
N ILE A 261 5.27 -11.61 20.66
CA ILE A 261 4.77 -11.11 21.95
C ILE A 261 3.23 -11.12 21.95
N SER A 262 2.59 -10.74 20.85
CA SER A 262 1.14 -10.76 20.73
C SER A 262 0.57 -12.18 20.90
N VAL A 263 1.21 -13.19 20.30
CA VAL A 263 0.82 -14.60 20.44
C VAL A 263 0.99 -15.07 21.89
N GLY A 264 2.10 -14.69 22.53
CA GLY A 264 2.32 -14.98 23.96
C GLY A 264 1.22 -14.40 24.86
N LEU A 265 0.79 -13.17 24.61
CA LEU A 265 -0.33 -12.55 25.34
C LEU A 265 -1.66 -13.27 25.11
N ALA A 266 -1.93 -13.76 23.89
CA ALA A 266 -3.14 -14.54 23.63
C ALA A 266 -3.11 -15.91 24.33
N ALA A 267 -1.95 -16.56 24.38
CA ALA A 267 -1.79 -17.80 25.14
C ALA A 267 -2.01 -17.56 26.64
N LEU A 268 -1.46 -16.48 27.20
CA LEU A 268 -1.71 -16.10 28.59
C LEU A 268 -3.19 -15.77 28.82
N SER A 269 -3.83 -15.07 27.88
CA SER A 269 -5.27 -14.82 27.91
C SER A 269 -6.07 -16.12 28.01
N ALA A 270 -5.74 -17.14 27.21
CA ALA A 270 -6.40 -18.44 27.27
C ALA A 270 -6.20 -19.15 28.62
N VAL A 271 -5.02 -19.03 29.24
CA VAL A 271 -4.76 -19.55 30.59
C VAL A 271 -5.67 -18.86 31.62
N TRP A 272 -5.87 -17.55 31.53
CA TRP A 272 -6.79 -16.85 32.44
C TRP A 272 -8.26 -17.21 32.19
N PHE A 273 -8.64 -17.38 30.93
CA PHE A 273 -9.98 -17.86 30.58
C PHE A 273 -10.26 -19.27 31.10
N SER A 274 -9.25 -20.14 31.15
CA SER A 274 -9.39 -21.53 31.61
C SER A 274 -9.71 -21.65 33.10
N ALA A 275 -9.52 -20.58 33.89
CA ALA A 275 -9.95 -20.54 35.29
C ALA A 275 -11.49 -20.49 35.46
N GLY A 276 -12.23 -20.03 34.44
CA GLY A 276 -13.70 -19.93 34.44
C GLY A 276 -14.32 -18.92 35.42
N THR A 277 -13.54 -18.40 36.39
CA THR A 277 -13.98 -17.35 37.33
C THR A 277 -14.18 -16.01 36.62
N LEU A 278 -14.96 -15.11 37.22
CA LEU A 278 -15.13 -13.75 36.68
C LEU A 278 -13.80 -12.99 36.59
N GLY A 279 -12.95 -13.12 37.61
CA GLY A 279 -11.61 -12.51 37.61
C GLY A 279 -10.74 -13.04 36.46
N GLY A 280 -10.76 -14.36 36.22
CA GLY A 280 -10.07 -14.96 35.08
C GLY A 280 -10.62 -14.49 33.73
N ARG A 281 -11.94 -14.35 33.60
CA ARG A 281 -12.58 -13.82 32.39
C ARG A 281 -12.23 -12.35 32.13
N LEU A 282 -12.18 -11.52 33.15
CA LEU A 282 -11.74 -10.12 33.04
C LEU A 282 -10.26 -10.02 32.65
N ALA A 283 -9.38 -10.74 33.35
CA ALA A 283 -7.94 -10.75 33.05
C ALA A 283 -7.67 -11.28 31.63
N GLY A 284 -8.33 -12.38 31.25
CA GLY A 284 -8.27 -12.95 29.91
C GLY A 284 -8.72 -11.96 28.83
N ALA A 285 -9.83 -11.26 29.03
CA ALA A 285 -10.33 -10.26 28.09
C ALA A 285 -9.38 -9.07 27.91
N VAL A 286 -8.78 -8.57 29.00
CA VAL A 286 -7.78 -7.49 28.94
C VAL A 286 -6.54 -7.96 28.17
N LEU A 287 -6.02 -9.16 28.47
CA LEU A 287 -4.86 -9.71 27.78
C LEU A 287 -5.12 -9.98 26.30
N LEU A 288 -6.33 -10.43 25.95
CA LEU A 288 -6.75 -10.62 24.56
C LEU A 288 -6.78 -9.28 23.81
N TYR A 289 -7.31 -8.25 24.43
CA TYR A 289 -7.32 -6.90 23.86
C TYR A 289 -5.89 -6.38 23.65
N LEU A 290 -5.01 -6.52 24.65
CA LEU A 290 -3.59 -6.13 24.52
C LEU A 290 -2.86 -6.94 23.44
N SER A 291 -3.12 -8.25 23.34
CA SER A 291 -2.63 -9.08 22.24
C SER A 291 -3.04 -8.52 20.88
N PHE A 292 -4.32 -8.17 20.72
CA PHE A 292 -4.83 -7.59 19.46
C PHE A 292 -4.24 -6.21 19.14
N VAL A 293 -3.92 -5.40 20.15
CA VAL A 293 -3.23 -4.12 19.95
C VAL A 293 -1.83 -4.34 19.40
N LEU A 294 -1.07 -5.29 19.98
CA LEU A 294 0.29 -5.60 19.52
C LEU A 294 0.28 -6.18 18.11
N ASP A 295 -0.72 -6.98 17.77
CA ASP A 295 -0.95 -7.47 16.42
C ASP A 295 -1.21 -6.33 15.43
N CYS A 296 -2.02 -5.34 15.79
CA CYS A 296 -2.15 -4.15 14.94
C CYS A 296 -0.84 -3.34 14.86
N LEU A 297 -0.06 -3.31 15.95
CA LEU A 297 1.22 -2.61 16.03
C LEU A 297 2.29 -3.25 15.17
N ASP A 298 2.34 -4.58 15.02
CA ASP A 298 3.37 -5.23 14.20
C ASP A 298 3.27 -4.80 12.71
N GLY A 299 2.06 -4.74 12.17
CA GLY A 299 1.80 -4.32 10.80
C GLY A 299 1.96 -2.82 10.62
N GLN A 300 1.67 -2.03 11.66
CA GLN A 300 1.99 -0.59 11.69
C GLN A 300 3.50 -0.36 11.72
N LEU A 301 4.24 -1.14 12.52
CA LEU A 301 5.69 -1.06 12.62
C LEU A 301 6.38 -1.55 11.35
N ALA A 302 5.87 -2.59 10.69
CA ALA A 302 6.35 -3.06 9.40
C ALA A 302 6.19 -2.00 8.30
N ARG A 303 5.05 -1.28 8.28
CA ARG A 303 4.84 -0.13 7.40
C ARG A 303 5.79 1.01 7.70
N TYR A 304 5.90 1.37 8.98
CA TYR A 304 6.71 2.48 9.41
C TYR A 304 8.20 2.23 9.12
N THR A 305 8.71 1.03 9.40
CA THR A 305 10.12 0.66 9.16
C THR A 305 10.38 0.15 7.74
N ARG A 306 9.33 -0.02 6.92
CA ARG A 306 9.35 -0.65 5.59
C ARG A 306 9.91 -2.08 5.58
N GLY A 307 9.99 -2.73 6.74
CA GLY A 307 10.49 -4.10 6.93
C GLY A 307 9.47 -5.19 6.61
N PHE A 308 8.72 -5.06 5.52
CA PHE A 308 7.77 -6.11 5.13
C PHE A 308 8.48 -7.30 4.49
N SER A 309 8.00 -8.49 4.81
CA SER A 309 8.46 -9.71 4.15
C SER A 309 7.28 -10.63 3.84
N PRO A 310 7.36 -11.47 2.78
CA PRO A 310 6.37 -12.50 2.51
C PRO A 310 6.18 -13.45 3.69
N LEU A 311 7.29 -13.82 4.36
CA LEU A 311 7.26 -14.66 5.56
C LEU A 311 6.51 -13.97 6.71
N GLY A 312 6.78 -12.68 6.96
CA GLY A 312 6.10 -11.91 8.00
C GLY A 312 4.61 -11.80 7.74
N ALA A 313 4.20 -11.49 6.50
CA ALA A 313 2.78 -11.42 6.12
C ALA A 313 2.05 -12.77 6.25
N TRP A 314 2.74 -13.88 5.96
CA TRP A 314 2.20 -15.22 6.18
C TRP A 314 2.12 -15.56 7.67
N ALA A 315 3.17 -15.26 8.44
CA ALA A 315 3.24 -15.52 9.87
C ALA A 315 2.16 -14.76 10.65
N ASP A 316 1.94 -13.48 10.33
CA ASP A 316 0.85 -12.64 10.83
C ASP A 316 -0.52 -13.32 10.62
N GLY A 317 -0.81 -13.70 9.36
CA GLY A 317 -2.06 -14.39 9.02
C GLY A 317 -2.27 -15.72 9.76
N MET A 318 -1.20 -16.46 10.09
CA MET A 318 -1.26 -17.70 10.87
C MET A 318 -1.38 -17.45 12.37
N ALA A 319 -0.62 -16.49 12.90
CA ALA A 319 -0.67 -16.06 14.30
C ALA A 319 -2.09 -15.66 14.68
N ASP A 320 -2.77 -14.93 13.81
CA ASP A 320 -4.16 -14.56 13.94
C ASP A 320 -5.12 -15.72 14.22
N ARG A 321 -4.95 -16.84 13.52
CA ARG A 321 -5.79 -18.04 13.71
C ARG A 321 -5.38 -18.80 14.95
N LEU A 322 -4.08 -18.91 15.20
CA LEU A 322 -3.56 -19.56 16.39
C LEU A 322 -4.09 -18.89 17.67
N LYS A 323 -4.02 -17.55 17.75
CA LYS A 323 -4.53 -16.77 18.89
C LYS A 323 -6.02 -17.05 19.14
N GLU A 324 -6.86 -17.01 18.09
CA GLU A 324 -8.29 -17.31 18.20
C GLU A 324 -8.54 -18.72 18.75
N TYR A 325 -7.86 -19.72 18.21
CA TYR A 325 -8.10 -21.12 18.57
C TYR A 325 -7.62 -21.45 19.97
N VAL A 326 -6.47 -20.91 20.39
CA VAL A 326 -5.96 -21.06 21.75
C VAL A 326 -6.93 -20.43 22.75
N VAL A 327 -7.49 -19.25 22.44
CA VAL A 327 -8.52 -18.61 23.27
C VAL A 327 -9.80 -19.45 23.34
N TYR A 328 -10.25 -20.04 22.22
CA TYR A 328 -11.42 -20.91 22.23
C TYR A 328 -11.22 -22.14 23.13
N VAL A 329 -10.04 -22.75 23.09
CA VAL A 329 -9.69 -23.87 23.98
C VAL A 329 -9.73 -23.43 25.44
N GLY A 330 -9.13 -22.28 25.77
CA GLY A 330 -9.15 -21.72 27.13
C GLY A 330 -10.57 -21.46 27.65
N LEU A 331 -11.42 -20.86 26.82
CA LEU A 331 -12.83 -20.59 27.15
C LEU A 331 -13.64 -21.87 27.36
N ALA A 332 -13.49 -22.85 26.47
CA ALA A 332 -14.19 -24.13 26.57
C ALA A 332 -13.77 -24.89 27.84
N TYR A 333 -12.47 -24.91 28.14
CA TYR A 333 -11.96 -25.53 29.36
C TYR A 333 -12.49 -24.85 30.62
N GLY A 334 -12.41 -23.52 30.70
CA GLY A 334 -12.89 -22.76 31.86
C GLY A 334 -14.38 -22.87 32.09
N TYR A 335 -15.17 -23.01 31.02
CA TYR A 335 -16.60 -23.28 31.12
C TYR A 335 -16.87 -24.64 31.76
N VAL A 336 -16.16 -25.69 31.36
CA VAL A 336 -16.32 -27.03 31.97
C VAL A 336 -15.86 -27.04 33.43
N ALA A 337 -14.78 -26.32 33.75
CA ALA A 337 -14.18 -26.33 35.09
C ALA A 337 -15.08 -25.75 36.20
N VAL A 338 -16.02 -24.85 35.86
CA VAL A 338 -16.84 -24.12 36.85
C VAL A 338 -18.30 -24.59 36.86
N GLN A 339 -18.72 -25.43 35.90
CA GLN A 339 -20.11 -25.92 35.85
C GLN A 339 -20.33 -27.12 36.78
N PRO A 340 -21.33 -27.06 37.69
CA PRO A 340 -21.74 -28.22 38.47
C PRO A 340 -22.33 -29.28 37.54
N PHE A 341 -21.77 -30.48 37.50
CA PHE A 341 -22.49 -31.66 36.97
C PHE A 341 -23.75 -31.82 37.84
N PRO A 342 -25.00 -31.53 37.38
CA PRO A 342 -25.63 -32.19 36.23
C PRO A 342 -26.73 -31.36 35.47
N SER A 343 -26.53 -30.08 35.09
CA SER A 343 -27.59 -29.30 34.38
C SER A 343 -27.29 -28.91 32.92
N GLY A 344 -26.26 -29.48 32.29
CA GLY A 344 -26.03 -29.29 30.87
C GLY A 344 -24.96 -30.24 30.35
N ASN A 345 -25.10 -30.72 29.11
CA ASN A 345 -24.13 -31.59 28.45
C ASN A 345 -22.76 -30.87 28.36
N PRO A 346 -21.75 -31.19 29.19
CA PRO A 346 -20.47 -30.49 29.23
C PRO A 346 -19.68 -30.70 27.92
N HIS A 347 -19.97 -31.78 27.20
CA HIS A 347 -19.39 -32.03 25.87
C HIS A 347 -19.93 -31.05 24.82
N GLY A 348 -21.10 -30.44 25.06
CA GLY A 348 -21.72 -29.44 24.18
C GLY A 348 -20.81 -28.24 23.88
N ILE A 349 -20.02 -27.78 24.86
CA ILE A 349 -19.15 -26.61 24.67
C ILE A 349 -18.01 -26.89 23.70
N TRP A 350 -17.46 -28.11 23.72
CA TRP A 350 -16.40 -28.52 22.80
C TRP A 350 -16.93 -28.64 21.37
N PHE A 351 -18.18 -29.09 21.19
CA PHE A 351 -18.84 -29.04 19.87
C PHE A 351 -19.02 -27.61 19.37
N LEU A 352 -19.43 -26.67 20.24
CA LEU A 352 -19.56 -25.25 19.88
C LEU A 352 -18.20 -24.62 19.53
N ALA A 353 -17.16 -24.91 20.31
CA ALA A 353 -15.80 -24.44 20.05
C ALA A 353 -15.27 -25.01 18.73
N ALA A 354 -15.39 -26.31 18.50
CA ALA A 354 -14.99 -26.96 17.25
C ALA A 354 -15.77 -26.41 16.04
N ALA A 355 -17.08 -26.22 16.17
CA ALA A 355 -17.91 -25.62 15.13
C ALA A 355 -17.46 -24.18 14.82
N ALA A 356 -17.13 -23.38 15.84
CA ALA A 356 -16.63 -22.02 15.66
C ALA A 356 -15.25 -22.01 14.96
N MET A 357 -14.35 -22.93 15.32
CA MET A 357 -13.05 -23.12 14.65
C MET A 357 -13.22 -23.51 13.17
N ILE A 358 -14.11 -24.46 12.88
CA ILE A 358 -14.41 -24.90 11.51
C ILE A 358 -14.97 -23.74 10.70
N LEU A 359 -15.99 -23.05 11.22
CA LEU A 359 -16.61 -21.91 10.56
C LEU A 359 -15.57 -20.83 10.22
N GLN A 360 -14.71 -20.49 11.18
CA GLN A 360 -13.69 -19.47 10.99
C GLN A 360 -12.61 -19.92 10.00
N SER A 361 -12.21 -21.18 10.03
CA SER A 361 -11.28 -21.78 9.05
C SER A 361 -11.84 -21.69 7.64
N VAL A 362 -13.10 -22.09 7.44
CA VAL A 362 -13.79 -22.04 6.14
C VAL A 362 -13.91 -20.59 5.64
N ARG A 363 -14.35 -19.66 6.49
CA ARG A 363 -14.46 -18.23 6.12
C ARG A 363 -13.12 -17.66 5.66
N HIS A 364 -12.05 -18.01 6.35
CA HIS A 364 -10.72 -17.50 6.03
C HIS A 364 -10.16 -18.14 4.76
N ALA A 365 -10.30 -19.45 4.59
CA ALA A 365 -9.95 -20.15 3.35
C ALA A 365 -10.69 -19.56 2.15
N LEU A 366 -12.00 -19.32 2.27
CA LEU A 366 -12.78 -18.66 1.22
C LEU A 366 -12.24 -17.26 0.92
N HIS A 367 -11.86 -16.48 1.93
CA HIS A 367 -11.31 -15.14 1.74
C HIS A 367 -9.98 -15.16 0.96
N TYR A 368 -9.03 -16.01 1.36
CA TYR A 368 -7.75 -16.13 0.66
C TYR A 368 -7.92 -16.69 -0.74
N SER A 369 -8.71 -17.75 -0.93
CA SER A 369 -8.93 -18.32 -2.25
C SER A 369 -9.59 -17.34 -3.21
N TYR A 370 -10.57 -16.56 -2.75
CA TYR A 370 -11.20 -15.53 -3.58
C TYR A 370 -10.24 -14.38 -3.93
N THR A 371 -9.47 -13.92 -2.95
CA THR A 371 -8.49 -12.83 -3.17
C THR A 371 -7.36 -13.27 -4.10
N GLY A 372 -6.88 -14.51 -3.92
CA GLY A 372 -5.91 -15.15 -4.81
C GLY A 372 -6.46 -15.30 -6.23
N ALA A 373 -7.69 -15.80 -6.38
CA ALA A 373 -8.34 -15.94 -7.69
C ALA A 373 -8.50 -14.59 -8.42
N ILE A 374 -8.86 -13.51 -7.73
CA ILE A 374 -8.90 -12.16 -8.32
C ILE A 374 -7.51 -11.71 -8.75
N TYR A 375 -6.50 -11.95 -7.91
CA TYR A 375 -5.13 -11.58 -8.22
C TYR A 375 -4.61 -12.32 -9.47
N ASP A 376 -4.87 -13.63 -9.54
CA ASP A 376 -4.50 -14.48 -10.67
C ASP A 376 -5.27 -14.11 -11.93
N ALA A 377 -6.58 -13.89 -11.85
CA ALA A 377 -7.39 -13.40 -12.96
C ALA A 377 -6.88 -12.04 -13.46
N GLY A 378 -6.51 -11.13 -12.56
CA GLY A 378 -5.89 -9.86 -12.91
C GLY A 378 -4.50 -10.00 -13.53
N ARG A 379 -3.72 -11.03 -13.16
CA ARG A 379 -2.41 -11.35 -13.75
C ARG A 379 -2.56 -11.95 -15.14
N VAL A 380 -3.44 -12.94 -15.32
CA VAL A 380 -3.73 -13.58 -16.61
C VAL A 380 -4.40 -12.61 -17.57
N GLY A 381 -5.39 -11.86 -17.08
CA GLY A 381 -6.03 -10.79 -17.86
C GLY A 381 -5.02 -9.75 -18.32
N ALA A 382 -4.05 -9.36 -17.48
CA ALA A 382 -3.00 -8.43 -17.90
C ALA A 382 -2.09 -8.99 -19.00
N LEU A 383 -1.83 -10.30 -19.04
CA LEU A 383 -1.08 -10.94 -20.12
C LEU A 383 -1.82 -10.90 -21.47
N TRP A 384 -3.15 -10.83 -21.44
CA TRP A 384 -4.00 -10.96 -22.65
C TRP A 384 -4.65 -9.63 -23.07
N ALA A 385 -4.68 -8.60 -22.20
CA ALA A 385 -5.60 -7.45 -22.35
C ALA A 385 -4.96 -6.10 -22.75
N LYS A 386 -3.67 -6.01 -23.09
CA LYS A 386 -3.11 -4.77 -23.67
C LYS A 386 -2.48 -5.04 -25.03
N PRO A 387 -3.05 -4.57 -26.16
CA PRO A 387 -2.27 -4.48 -27.38
C PRO A 387 -1.08 -3.56 -27.12
N VAL A 388 0.13 -4.03 -27.42
CA VAL A 388 1.33 -3.18 -27.46
C VAL A 388 1.00 -2.01 -28.38
N ARG A 389 1.06 -0.78 -27.86
CA ARG A 389 0.78 0.43 -28.63
C ARG A 389 2.07 1.00 -29.17
N SER A 390 2.02 1.51 -30.40
CA SER A 390 3.16 2.20 -30.97
C SER A 390 3.49 3.45 -30.18
N LEU A 391 4.80 3.71 -29.98
CA LEU A 391 5.28 4.96 -29.40
C LEU A 391 4.95 6.19 -30.28
N LEU A 392 4.61 5.98 -31.55
CA LEU A 392 4.27 7.07 -32.47
C LEU A 392 2.82 7.51 -32.41
N GLU A 393 1.95 6.77 -31.72
CA GLU A 393 0.55 7.18 -31.55
C GLU A 393 0.49 8.37 -30.58
N PRO A 394 0.03 9.57 -31.01
CA PRO A 394 0.08 10.77 -30.16
C PRO A 394 -1.05 10.81 -29.11
N SER A 395 -2.04 9.92 -29.19
CA SER A 395 -3.17 9.92 -28.27
C SER A 395 -3.63 8.53 -27.90
N ASP A 396 -3.85 8.31 -26.61
CA ASP A 396 -4.48 7.10 -26.14
C ASP A 396 -6.00 7.17 -26.42
N ALA A 397 -6.51 6.39 -27.37
CA ALA A 397 -7.94 6.33 -27.67
C ALA A 397 -8.75 6.08 -26.39
N GLY A 398 -9.54 7.09 -25.98
CA GLY A 398 -10.37 7.03 -24.80
C GLY A 398 -11.57 6.11 -25.03
N ARG A 399 -11.79 5.12 -24.15
CA ARG A 399 -13.15 4.58 -24.00
C ARG A 399 -13.98 5.68 -23.38
N ARG A 400 -14.82 6.37 -24.18
CA ARG A 400 -15.79 7.37 -23.72
C ARG A 400 -16.62 6.77 -22.57
N ARG A 401 -16.26 7.06 -21.32
CA ARG A 401 -17.14 6.89 -20.16
C ARG A 401 -17.48 8.30 -19.69
N VAL A 402 -18.76 8.66 -19.85
CA VAL A 402 -19.30 9.96 -19.47
C VAL A 402 -18.87 10.32 -18.04
N PRO A 403 -18.25 11.48 -17.80
CA PRO A 403 -17.69 11.80 -16.49
C PRO A 403 -18.81 12.25 -15.53
N ARG A 404 -19.28 11.35 -14.65
CA ARG A 404 -20.06 11.71 -13.44
C ARG A 404 -19.16 11.94 -12.21
N GLN A 405 -17.95 12.46 -12.40
CA GLN A 405 -16.90 12.42 -11.36
C GLN A 405 -17.15 13.36 -10.17
N GLY A 406 -17.77 14.53 -10.35
CA GLY A 406 -17.97 15.49 -9.26
C GLY A 406 -18.98 15.02 -8.19
N VAL A 407 -20.14 14.52 -8.64
CA VAL A 407 -21.19 14.02 -7.75
C VAL A 407 -20.80 12.68 -7.12
N LEU A 408 -20.09 11.82 -7.85
CA LEU A 408 -19.58 10.55 -7.32
C LEU A 408 -18.51 10.73 -6.25
N ARG A 409 -17.60 11.72 -6.37
CA ARG A 409 -16.59 11.98 -5.33
C ARG A 409 -17.22 12.49 -4.04
N LEU A 410 -18.19 13.40 -4.14
CA LEU A 410 -18.93 13.89 -2.97
C LEU A 410 -19.76 12.76 -2.33
N ALA A 411 -20.45 11.95 -3.15
CA ALA A 411 -21.19 10.77 -2.67
C ALA A 411 -20.28 9.72 -2.04
N GLN A 412 -19.09 9.45 -2.62
CA GLN A 412 -18.11 8.52 -2.05
C GLN A 412 -17.49 9.04 -0.74
N ARG A 413 -17.31 10.35 -0.60
CA ARG A 413 -16.81 10.98 0.63
C ARG A 413 -17.88 10.95 1.73
N LEU A 414 -19.13 11.25 1.38
CA LEU A 414 -20.29 11.13 2.28
C LEU A 414 -20.59 9.68 2.66
N GLU A 415 -20.40 8.72 1.75
CA GLU A 415 -20.54 7.29 2.08
C GLU A 415 -19.48 6.84 3.08
N ARG A 416 -18.22 7.27 2.96
CA ARG A 416 -17.11 6.85 3.85
C ARG A 416 -17.29 7.25 5.31
N GLU A 417 -17.99 8.35 5.59
CA GLU A 417 -18.24 8.83 6.96
C GLU A 417 -19.63 8.44 7.49
N SER A 418 -20.45 7.76 6.68
CA SER A 418 -21.78 7.35 7.11
C SER A 418 -21.72 6.23 8.14
N VAL A 419 -22.65 6.25 9.11
CA VAL A 419 -22.89 5.12 10.04
C VAL A 419 -23.13 3.81 9.26
N ALA A 420 -23.76 3.90 8.08
CA ALA A 420 -23.97 2.75 7.20
C ALA A 420 -22.67 2.11 6.69
N HIS A 421 -21.61 2.88 6.43
CA HIS A 421 -20.31 2.36 6.04
C HIS A 421 -19.68 1.53 7.16
N TRP A 422 -19.66 2.07 8.38
CA TRP A 422 -19.13 1.38 9.54
C TRP A 422 -19.96 0.14 9.91
N LEU A 423 -21.28 0.21 9.79
CA LEU A 423 -22.15 -0.95 9.98
C LEU A 423 -21.86 -2.05 8.94
N ARG A 424 -21.73 -1.70 7.66
CA ARG A 424 -21.36 -2.65 6.59
C ARG A 424 -20.00 -3.31 6.87
N LYS A 425 -19.02 -2.57 7.40
CA LYS A 425 -17.73 -3.12 7.81
C LYS A 425 -17.85 -4.08 9.00
N ALA A 426 -18.58 -3.68 10.04
CA ALA A 426 -18.78 -4.49 11.23
C ALA A 426 -19.56 -5.79 10.95
N ILE A 427 -20.54 -5.76 10.03
CA ILE A 427 -21.34 -6.94 9.62
C ILE A 427 -20.45 -8.08 9.13
N VAL A 428 -19.37 -7.78 8.42
CA VAL A 428 -18.42 -8.79 7.90
C VAL A 428 -17.65 -9.49 9.02
N LEU A 429 -17.78 -9.02 10.27
CA LEU A 429 -17.12 -9.51 11.47
C LEU A 429 -15.60 -9.71 11.26
N PRO A 430 -14.85 -8.60 10.98
CA PRO A 430 -13.39 -8.62 10.89
C PRO A 430 -12.70 -9.04 12.20
N ILE A 431 -11.38 -9.17 12.19
CA ILE A 431 -10.59 -9.68 13.33
C ILE A 431 -10.86 -8.84 14.59
N GLY A 432 -10.79 -7.52 14.50
CA GLY A 432 -11.02 -6.64 15.64
C GLY A 432 -12.41 -6.79 16.27
N GLU A 433 -13.45 -6.88 15.45
CA GLU A 433 -14.83 -7.09 15.89
C GLU A 433 -15.01 -8.45 16.54
N ARG A 434 -14.32 -9.50 16.07
CA ARG A 434 -14.33 -10.81 16.75
C ARG A 434 -13.66 -10.76 18.11
N MET A 435 -12.50 -10.13 18.20
CA MET A 435 -11.78 -10.00 19.48
C MET A 435 -12.60 -9.21 20.49
N ALA A 436 -13.23 -8.11 20.05
CA ALA A 436 -14.16 -7.34 20.86
C ALA A 436 -15.38 -8.17 21.30
N LEU A 437 -15.99 -8.92 20.37
CA LEU A 437 -17.11 -9.81 20.67
C LEU A 437 -16.71 -10.82 21.75
N ILE A 438 -15.59 -11.52 21.58
CA ILE A 438 -15.09 -12.53 22.55
C ILE A 438 -14.85 -11.90 23.92
N ALA A 439 -14.15 -10.76 23.96
CA ALA A 439 -13.81 -10.08 25.21
C ALA A 439 -15.08 -9.65 25.96
N VAL A 440 -16.04 -9.03 25.26
CA VAL A 440 -17.26 -8.51 25.87
C VAL A 440 -18.20 -9.64 26.29
N THR A 441 -18.52 -10.59 25.40
CA THR A 441 -19.50 -11.64 25.71
C THR A 441 -19.01 -12.59 26.79
N THR A 442 -17.70 -12.83 26.88
CA THR A 442 -17.14 -13.70 27.92
C THR A 442 -17.21 -13.03 29.30
N VAL A 443 -16.96 -11.73 29.38
CA VAL A 443 -17.02 -10.98 30.65
C VAL A 443 -18.46 -10.82 31.12
N VAL A 444 -19.37 -10.44 30.22
CA VAL A 444 -20.77 -10.17 30.54
C VAL A 444 -21.57 -11.45 30.76
N PHE A 445 -21.28 -12.50 29.97
CA PHE A 445 -22.01 -13.76 29.99
C PHE A 445 -21.05 -14.92 30.31
N ASP A 446 -21.02 -15.96 29.49
CA ASP A 446 -20.17 -17.14 29.62
C ASP A 446 -19.62 -17.57 28.24
N ALA A 447 -18.77 -18.59 28.22
CA ALA A 447 -18.20 -19.12 26.99
C ALA A 447 -19.25 -19.65 26.01
N ARG A 448 -20.39 -20.17 26.49
CA ARG A 448 -21.45 -20.72 25.64
C ARG A 448 -22.10 -19.60 24.82
N VAL A 449 -22.43 -18.48 25.45
CA VAL A 449 -22.95 -17.29 24.75
C VAL A 449 -21.92 -16.76 23.77
N THR A 450 -20.64 -16.72 24.14
CA THR A 450 -19.55 -16.31 23.24
C THR A 450 -19.50 -17.18 21.97
N PHE A 451 -19.50 -18.51 22.10
CA PHE A 451 -19.48 -19.38 20.92
C PHE A 451 -20.76 -19.30 20.08
N LEU A 452 -21.94 -19.21 20.71
CA LEU A 452 -23.19 -19.03 19.97
C LEU A 452 -23.20 -17.70 19.20
N ALA A 453 -22.69 -16.62 19.79
CA ALA A 453 -22.56 -15.33 19.12
C ALA A 453 -21.58 -15.41 17.93
N LEU A 454 -20.44 -16.06 18.11
CA LEU A 454 -19.45 -16.28 17.05
C LEU A 454 -20.02 -17.12 15.90
N LEU A 455 -20.78 -18.18 16.21
CA LEU A 455 -21.43 -19.02 15.21
C LEU A 455 -22.55 -18.28 14.48
N GLY A 456 -23.42 -17.58 15.21
CA GLY A 456 -24.55 -16.85 14.65
C GLY A 456 -24.10 -15.71 13.74
N TRP A 457 -23.31 -14.77 14.28
CA TRP A 457 -22.80 -13.65 13.49
C TRP A 457 -21.81 -14.14 12.42
N GLY A 458 -20.92 -15.09 12.76
CA GLY A 458 -19.97 -15.63 11.80
C GLY A 458 -20.63 -16.29 10.59
N SER A 459 -21.73 -17.03 10.80
CA SER A 459 -22.49 -17.66 9.71
C SER A 459 -23.19 -16.62 8.85
N PHE A 460 -23.82 -15.61 9.47
CA PHE A 460 -24.41 -14.48 8.75
C PHE A 460 -23.36 -13.75 7.90
N ALA A 461 -22.21 -13.44 8.48
CA ALA A 461 -21.10 -12.78 7.80
C ALA A 461 -20.51 -13.62 6.65
N ALA A 462 -20.51 -14.96 6.78
CA ALA A 462 -20.09 -15.87 5.72
C ALA A 462 -21.07 -15.83 4.53
N LEU A 463 -22.37 -15.94 4.80
CA LEU A 463 -23.42 -15.89 3.79
C LEU A 463 -23.45 -14.54 3.07
N TYR A 464 -23.37 -13.44 3.83
CA TYR A 464 -23.32 -12.08 3.28
C TYR A 464 -22.15 -11.89 2.32
N GLN A 465 -20.95 -12.34 2.71
CA GLN A 465 -19.77 -12.24 1.85
C GLN A 465 -19.87 -13.15 0.62
N LEU A 466 -20.37 -14.39 0.78
CA LEU A 466 -20.51 -15.33 -0.33
C LEU A 466 -21.49 -14.79 -1.37
N ALA A 467 -22.66 -14.30 -0.95
CA ALA A 467 -23.64 -13.68 -1.84
C ALA A 467 -23.03 -12.50 -2.61
N GLY A 468 -22.34 -11.58 -1.91
CA GLY A 468 -21.69 -10.44 -2.56
C GLY A 468 -20.57 -10.84 -3.53
N ARG A 469 -19.86 -11.96 -3.28
CA ARG A 469 -18.82 -12.47 -4.17
C ARG A 469 -19.41 -13.13 -5.41
N ILE A 470 -20.49 -13.91 -5.26
CA ILE A 470 -21.21 -14.54 -6.38
C ILE A 470 -21.74 -13.47 -7.35
N VAL A 471 -22.35 -12.41 -6.81
CA VAL A 471 -22.84 -11.28 -7.64
C VAL A 471 -21.70 -10.65 -8.43
N ARG A 472 -20.56 -10.35 -7.78
CA ARG A 472 -19.39 -9.76 -8.47
C ARG A 472 -18.69 -10.69 -9.46
N SER A 473 -18.84 -12.00 -9.33
CA SER A 473 -18.28 -12.96 -10.30
C SER A 473 -19.19 -13.21 -11.50
N ALA A 474 -20.46 -12.78 -11.43
CA ALA A 474 -21.42 -12.87 -12.52
C ALA A 474 -21.39 -11.63 -13.45
N GLU A 475 -20.74 -10.54 -13.01
CA GLU A 475 -20.39 -9.36 -13.81
C GLU A 475 -19.04 -9.55 -14.51
#